data_AF-A0AA38F8P0-F1
#
_entry.id   AF-A0AA38F8P0-F1
#
_cell.length_a   1.000
_cell.length_b   1.000
_cell.length_c   1.000
_cell.angle_alpha   90.00
_cell.angle_beta   90.00
_cell.angle_gamma   90.00
#
_symmetry.space_group_name_H-M   'P 1'
#
loop_
_entity.id
_entity.type
_entity.pdbx_description
1 polymer ?
#
loop_
_entity_poly.entity_id
_entity_poly.type
_entity_poly.pdbx_seq_one_letter_code
_entity_poly.pdbx_strand_id
1 'polypeptide(L)'
;MVENCNAENLYKIVVSHLKDVAGMTDYEIATKLVCVGADGASVMQGHRTGLCVRLQTTVAPYMLPIHCMAHRMNLAYKMVSNHENVAKLEDLIRELHAYMSSSPKRFLEFQKFAIGITDGKKLLKDVETRWISLYEPACRVREEYPSLVGFMHKYHHEVDRARDLFRLTDLETLLTLVGILPMLKEINTLMKHAQGRLIYIVDFIRMRKMVCQSLDILYCSQDSFDAPVFENWKDLLDLKNPNTFLRFNIHDHLCITVNGREIPMHILQKRQDITGSEREDVPVTRNLFESVIVETRIKLKQISETLSSEIRERFCKDKILEEMGVMNPNFWNTEGGRADFVRKHFHKSMGTIMEQFTKTSELKGMEIKGILNTDLLKFQSTNFATTMRNQYKNLDQPSESGAIARLWRGIYQSSILQEDISEYLRLYELCQTMILGSVEDERVFSALSFIKSKLRNRLDKNLESCMRCYVSRYSIETFSFDRAIAHWNSLCERRGVNNTATSTNIPNLESVIGSSSHSTEDNIEFDKAIDNGLFQL
;
A
#
# COMPACT_ATOMS: atom_id res chain seq x y z
N MET A 1 22.13 -15.78 -13.50
CA MET A 1 20.78 -16.32 -13.24
C MET A 1 20.82 -16.99 -11.87
N VAL A 2 19.78 -16.81 -11.05
CA VAL A 2 19.68 -17.50 -9.76
C VAL A 2 19.30 -18.96 -10.05
N GLU A 3 20.26 -19.87 -9.98
CA GLU A 3 19.97 -21.30 -9.98
C GLU A 3 19.31 -21.65 -8.64
N ASN A 4 18.03 -22.04 -8.66
CA ASN A 4 17.21 -22.41 -7.49
C ASN A 4 17.05 -21.30 -6.43
N CYS A 5 15.86 -20.71 -6.35
CA CYS A 5 15.48 -19.67 -5.38
C CYS A 5 15.25 -20.20 -3.95
N ASN A 6 16.19 -20.97 -3.40
CA ASN A 6 16.16 -21.40 -2.01
C ASN A 6 16.91 -20.40 -1.09
N ALA A 7 16.70 -20.52 0.22
CA ALA A 7 17.23 -19.58 1.20
C ALA A 7 18.78 -19.52 1.23
N GLU A 8 19.45 -20.64 0.94
CA GLU A 8 20.91 -20.71 0.93
C GLU A 8 21.50 -19.97 -0.27
N ASN A 9 20.91 -20.15 -1.45
CA ASN A 9 21.36 -19.48 -2.66
C ASN A 9 21.06 -17.98 -2.60
N LEU A 10 19.90 -17.59 -2.08
CA LEU A 10 19.60 -16.17 -1.81
C LEU A 10 20.60 -15.56 -0.83
N TYR A 11 20.95 -16.27 0.24
CA TYR A 11 21.97 -15.82 1.19
C TYR A 11 23.32 -15.59 0.49
N LYS A 12 23.79 -16.55 -0.31
CA LYS A 12 25.05 -16.41 -1.07
C LYS A 12 25.01 -15.20 -1.99
N ILE A 13 23.91 -14.98 -2.70
CA ILE A 13 23.72 -13.83 -3.59
C ILE A 13 23.79 -12.52 -2.80
N VAL A 14 23.01 -12.38 -1.73
CA VAL A 14 23.00 -11.15 -0.91
C VAL A 14 24.39 -10.85 -0.36
N VAL A 15 25.08 -11.83 0.22
CA VAL A 15 26.42 -11.63 0.78
C VAL A 15 27.44 -11.32 -0.30
N SER A 16 27.42 -12.01 -1.43
CA SER A 16 28.30 -11.70 -2.57
C SER A 16 28.07 -10.29 -3.10
N HIS A 17 26.81 -9.83 -3.18
CA HIS A 17 26.51 -8.49 -3.63
C HIS A 17 27.04 -7.43 -2.64
N LEU A 18 26.85 -7.63 -1.33
CA LEU A 18 27.37 -6.72 -0.31
C LEU A 18 28.91 -6.64 -0.32
N LYS A 19 29.59 -7.76 -0.54
CA LYS A 19 31.06 -7.81 -0.56
C LYS A 19 31.65 -7.35 -1.88
N ASP A 20 31.25 -7.98 -2.97
CA ASP A 20 31.90 -7.86 -4.27
C ASP A 20 31.43 -6.62 -5.04
N VAL A 21 30.17 -6.22 -4.87
CA VAL A 21 29.60 -5.05 -5.58
C VAL A 21 29.61 -3.81 -4.70
N ALA A 22 29.16 -3.91 -3.45
CA ALA A 22 29.15 -2.77 -2.53
C ALA A 22 30.49 -2.55 -1.81
N GLY A 23 31.45 -3.48 -1.93
CA GLY A 23 32.79 -3.35 -1.33
C GLY A 23 32.80 -3.40 0.19
N MET A 24 31.75 -3.94 0.83
CA MET A 24 31.63 -3.94 2.28
C MET A 24 32.47 -5.06 2.90
N THR A 25 33.20 -4.71 3.96
CA THR A 25 33.92 -5.67 4.79
C THR A 25 32.95 -6.49 5.65
N ASP A 26 33.40 -7.64 6.17
CA ASP A 26 32.59 -8.44 7.12
C ASP A 26 32.19 -7.63 8.36
N TYR A 27 33.08 -6.78 8.87
CA TYR A 27 32.80 -5.89 10.00
C TYR A 27 31.71 -4.85 9.67
N GLU A 28 31.76 -4.26 8.47
CA GLU A 28 30.73 -3.33 8.02
C GLU A 28 29.39 -4.00 7.80
N ILE A 29 29.34 -5.21 7.25
CA ILE A 29 28.08 -5.94 7.12
C ILE A 29 27.52 -6.22 8.53
N ALA A 30 28.36 -6.67 9.46
CA ALA A 30 27.94 -6.98 10.83
C ALA A 30 27.37 -5.79 11.59
N THR A 31 27.85 -4.57 11.31
CA THR A 31 27.47 -3.36 12.05
C THR A 31 26.48 -2.45 11.29
N LYS A 32 26.43 -2.54 9.96
CA LYS A 32 25.58 -1.66 9.12
C LYS A 32 24.34 -2.37 8.54
N LEU A 33 24.32 -3.70 8.42
CA LEU A 33 23.11 -4.42 8.01
C LEU A 33 22.21 -4.66 9.23
N VAL A 34 21.32 -3.70 9.50
CA VAL A 34 20.52 -3.64 10.74
C VAL A 34 19.08 -4.12 10.57
N CYS A 35 18.59 -4.25 9.34
CA CYS A 35 17.22 -4.65 9.06
C CYS A 35 17.13 -5.36 7.70
N VAL A 36 16.26 -6.37 7.61
CA VAL A 36 15.81 -6.94 6.34
C VAL A 36 14.29 -7.04 6.36
N GLY A 37 13.65 -6.22 5.52
CA GLY A 37 12.22 -6.29 5.25
C GLY A 37 11.93 -7.24 4.08
N ALA A 38 11.14 -8.29 4.28
CA ALA A 38 10.77 -9.23 3.22
C ALA A 38 9.32 -9.73 3.37
N ASP A 39 8.79 -10.35 2.31
CA ASP A 39 7.50 -11.04 2.36
C ASP A 39 7.51 -12.21 3.36
N GLY A 40 6.34 -12.79 3.62
CA GLY A 40 6.18 -13.87 4.59
C GLY A 40 6.61 -15.26 4.10
N ALA A 41 7.25 -15.38 2.93
CA ALA A 41 7.60 -16.68 2.38
C ALA A 41 8.57 -17.42 3.28
N SER A 42 8.40 -18.74 3.40
CA SER A 42 9.26 -19.59 4.24
C SER A 42 10.75 -19.50 3.89
N VAL A 43 11.05 -19.30 2.61
CA VAL A 43 12.42 -19.07 2.10
C VAL A 43 13.03 -17.78 2.66
N MET A 44 12.23 -16.75 2.92
CA MET A 44 12.68 -15.46 3.45
C MET A 44 12.66 -15.44 4.98
N GLN A 45 11.47 -15.65 5.57
CA GLN A 45 11.17 -15.43 7.00
C GLN A 45 11.16 -16.72 7.84
N GLY A 46 11.43 -17.89 7.24
CA GLY A 46 11.38 -19.17 7.96
C GLY A 46 12.29 -19.19 9.19
N HIS A 47 11.72 -19.50 10.36
CA HIS A 47 12.37 -19.36 11.68
C HIS A 47 13.61 -20.23 11.92
N ARG A 48 13.93 -21.18 11.04
CA ARG A 48 15.09 -22.08 11.20
C ARG A 48 16.14 -21.89 10.11
N THR A 49 15.71 -21.81 8.86
CA THR A 49 16.60 -21.88 7.69
C THR A 49 16.30 -20.83 6.63
N GLY A 50 15.40 -19.88 6.92
CA GLY A 50 15.10 -18.75 6.03
C GLY A 50 16.29 -17.82 5.86
N LEU A 51 16.24 -17.00 4.80
CA LEU A 51 17.28 -16.03 4.46
C LEU A 51 17.65 -15.14 5.65
N CYS A 52 16.65 -14.58 6.35
CA CYS A 52 16.92 -13.65 7.44
C CYS A 52 17.64 -14.31 8.61
N VAL A 53 17.26 -15.55 8.98
CA VAL A 53 17.94 -16.32 10.03
C VAL A 53 19.39 -16.59 9.64
N ARG A 54 19.64 -16.95 8.38
CA ARG A 54 21.00 -17.18 7.86
C ARG A 54 21.84 -15.90 7.91
N LEU A 55 21.30 -14.76 7.47
CA LEU A 55 22.00 -13.48 7.55
C LEU A 55 22.32 -13.11 9.01
N GLN A 56 21.34 -13.20 9.89
CA GLN A 56 21.47 -12.83 11.29
C GLN A 56 22.54 -13.67 12.01
N THR A 57 22.55 -14.99 11.78
CA THR A 57 23.45 -15.91 12.48
C THR A 57 24.87 -15.96 11.90
N THR A 58 25.11 -15.46 10.68
CA THR A 58 26.40 -15.66 9.99
C THR A 58 27.14 -14.39 9.58
N VAL A 59 26.44 -13.26 9.40
CA VAL A 59 27.05 -12.00 8.93
C VAL A 59 26.54 -10.75 9.63
N ALA A 60 25.32 -10.74 10.19
CA ALA A 60 24.68 -9.53 10.69
C ALA A 60 23.95 -9.76 12.03
N PRO A 61 24.67 -9.90 13.15
CA PRO A 61 24.11 -10.34 14.43
C PRO A 61 23.05 -9.40 15.02
N TYR A 62 23.10 -8.11 14.68
CA TYR A 62 22.14 -7.11 15.16
C TYR A 62 20.95 -6.90 14.22
N MET A 63 20.91 -7.58 13.07
CA MET A 63 19.88 -7.43 12.05
C MET A 63 18.52 -7.88 12.58
N LEU A 64 17.49 -7.07 12.34
CA LEU A 64 16.11 -7.43 12.63
C LEU A 64 15.36 -7.93 11.39
N PRO A 65 14.81 -9.17 11.40
CA PRO A 65 13.92 -9.64 10.34
C PRO A 65 12.55 -8.96 10.47
N ILE A 66 12.10 -8.28 9.41
CA ILE A 66 10.79 -7.66 9.39
C ILE A 66 9.95 -8.31 8.30
N HIS A 67 8.84 -8.92 8.70
CA HIS A 67 7.84 -9.39 7.76
C HIS A 67 6.99 -8.20 7.31
N CYS A 68 7.05 -7.89 6.01
CA CYS A 68 6.41 -6.76 5.36
C CYS A 68 4.96 -6.54 5.83
N MET A 69 4.68 -5.34 6.34
CA MET A 69 3.36 -4.97 6.85
C MET A 69 2.28 -5.01 5.75
N ALA A 70 2.60 -4.53 4.55
CA ALA A 70 1.69 -4.59 3.40
C ALA A 70 1.39 -6.04 2.97
N HIS A 71 2.37 -6.95 3.05
CA HIS A 71 2.14 -8.37 2.78
C HIS A 71 1.27 -9.02 3.86
N ARG A 72 1.52 -8.74 5.15
CA ARG A 72 0.68 -9.22 6.26
C ARG A 72 -0.79 -8.81 6.09
N MET A 73 -1.04 -7.56 5.71
CA MET A 73 -2.39 -7.10 5.36
C MET A 73 -2.97 -7.84 4.16
N ASN A 74 -2.17 -8.07 3.11
CA ASN A 74 -2.62 -8.82 1.94
C ASN A 74 -2.99 -10.28 2.28
N LEU A 75 -2.29 -10.89 3.23
CA LEU A 75 -2.65 -12.21 3.75
C LEU A 75 -3.96 -12.19 4.55
N ALA A 76 -4.21 -11.13 5.34
CA ALA A 76 -5.50 -10.97 6.02
C ALA A 76 -6.65 -10.84 5.03
N TYR A 77 -6.45 -10.09 3.94
CA TYR A 77 -7.39 -10.04 2.81
C TYR A 77 -7.68 -11.42 2.26
N LYS A 78 -6.66 -12.21 1.90
CA LYS A 78 -6.88 -13.50 1.23
C LYS A 78 -7.84 -14.45 1.98
N MET A 79 -8.07 -14.23 3.28
CA MET A 79 -9.05 -14.97 4.06
C MET A 79 -10.50 -14.54 3.79
N VAL A 80 -10.72 -13.27 3.46
CA VAL A 80 -12.03 -12.73 3.09
C VAL A 80 -12.29 -12.69 1.58
N SER A 81 -11.26 -12.73 0.72
CA SER A 81 -11.43 -12.80 -0.75
C SER A 81 -12.24 -14.02 -1.19
N ASN A 82 -12.16 -15.12 -0.45
CA ASN A 82 -12.87 -16.36 -0.75
C ASN A 82 -14.35 -16.33 -0.33
N HIS A 83 -14.80 -15.29 0.38
CA HIS A 83 -16.21 -15.15 0.71
C HIS A 83 -17.03 -14.94 -0.57
N GLU A 84 -18.14 -15.68 -0.73
CA GLU A 84 -18.92 -15.72 -1.98
C GLU A 84 -19.28 -14.31 -2.50
N ASN A 85 -19.81 -13.44 -1.63
CA ASN A 85 -20.17 -12.07 -2.00
C ASN A 85 -18.98 -11.21 -2.45
N VAL A 86 -17.80 -11.43 -1.85
CA VAL A 86 -16.58 -10.71 -2.22
C VAL A 86 -16.09 -11.18 -3.57
N ALA A 87 -15.96 -12.50 -3.76
CA ALA A 87 -15.53 -13.08 -5.03
C ALA A 87 -16.47 -12.67 -6.18
N LYS A 88 -17.79 -12.72 -5.95
CA LYS A 88 -18.79 -12.23 -6.90
C LYS A 88 -18.60 -10.75 -7.24
N LEU A 89 -18.22 -9.92 -6.28
CA LEU A 89 -18.00 -8.50 -6.51
C LEU A 89 -16.70 -8.23 -7.30
N GLU A 90 -15.60 -8.87 -6.91
CA GLU A 90 -14.30 -8.78 -7.58
C GLU A 90 -14.41 -9.23 -9.05
N ASP A 91 -15.06 -10.36 -9.28
CA ASP A 91 -15.31 -10.88 -10.62
C ASP A 91 -16.15 -9.89 -11.46
N LEU A 92 -17.07 -9.15 -10.84
CA LEU A 92 -17.97 -8.23 -11.56
C LEU A 92 -17.18 -7.03 -12.02
N ILE A 93 -16.43 -6.42 -11.09
CA ILE A 93 -15.57 -5.28 -11.38
C ILE A 93 -14.54 -5.63 -12.45
N ARG A 94 -13.91 -6.81 -12.35
CA ARG A 94 -12.93 -7.31 -13.32
C ARG A 94 -13.54 -7.50 -14.71
N GLU A 95 -14.71 -8.13 -14.81
CA GLU A 95 -15.40 -8.38 -16.09
C GLU A 95 -15.91 -7.08 -16.73
N LEU A 96 -16.51 -6.19 -15.94
CA LEU A 96 -16.94 -4.87 -16.40
C LEU A 96 -15.75 -4.07 -16.94
N HIS A 97 -14.63 -4.03 -16.21
CA HIS A 97 -13.42 -3.34 -16.68
C HIS A 97 -12.89 -3.97 -17.98
N ALA A 98 -12.78 -5.30 -18.05
CA ALA A 98 -12.28 -5.99 -19.25
C ALA A 98 -13.17 -5.73 -20.47
N TYR A 99 -14.48 -5.73 -20.26
CA TYR A 99 -15.44 -5.36 -21.28
C TYR A 99 -15.25 -3.91 -21.72
N MET A 100 -15.25 -2.95 -20.81
CA MET A 100 -15.16 -1.54 -21.19
C MET A 100 -13.80 -1.18 -21.82
N SER A 101 -12.71 -1.74 -21.33
CA SER A 101 -11.35 -1.44 -21.78
C SER A 101 -10.93 -2.15 -23.06
N SER A 102 -11.65 -3.18 -23.51
CA SER A 102 -11.32 -3.91 -24.75
C SER A 102 -11.74 -3.19 -26.03
N SER A 103 -12.53 -2.12 -25.94
CA SER A 103 -12.96 -1.35 -27.12
C SER A 103 -13.10 0.14 -26.81
N PRO A 104 -12.24 1.01 -27.39
CA PRO A 104 -12.38 2.46 -27.27
C PRO A 104 -13.73 2.96 -27.80
N LYS A 105 -14.27 2.33 -28.86
CA LYS A 105 -15.59 2.64 -29.41
C LYS A 105 -16.69 2.37 -28.39
N ARG A 106 -16.63 1.24 -27.69
CA ARG A 106 -17.59 0.87 -26.63
C ARG A 106 -17.55 1.86 -25.48
N PHE A 107 -16.35 2.26 -25.06
CA PHE A 107 -16.21 3.28 -24.02
C PHE A 107 -16.84 4.62 -24.45
N LEU A 108 -16.65 5.04 -25.70
CA LEU A 108 -17.30 6.25 -26.22
C LEU A 108 -18.83 6.12 -26.30
N GLU A 109 -19.35 4.94 -26.66
CA GLU A 109 -20.80 4.67 -26.65
C GLU A 109 -21.39 4.73 -25.23
N PHE A 110 -20.67 4.20 -24.24
CA PHE A 110 -21.05 4.33 -22.84
C PHE A 110 -21.01 5.78 -22.37
N GLN A 111 -19.97 6.54 -22.71
CA GLN A 111 -19.90 7.96 -22.37
C GLN A 111 -21.10 8.73 -22.93
N LYS A 112 -21.48 8.46 -24.18
CA LYS A 112 -22.69 9.05 -24.80
C LYS A 112 -23.96 8.63 -24.09
N PHE A 113 -24.05 7.37 -23.66
CA PHE A 113 -25.19 6.86 -22.91
C PHE A 113 -25.32 7.52 -21.52
N ALA A 114 -24.18 7.75 -20.85
CA ALA A 114 -24.12 8.30 -19.51
C ALA A 114 -24.51 9.79 -19.42
N ILE A 115 -24.47 10.54 -20.53
CA ILE A 115 -24.84 11.97 -20.57
C ILE A 115 -26.23 12.17 -19.96
N GLY A 116 -26.29 12.98 -18.90
CA GLY A 116 -27.54 13.30 -18.20
C GLY A 116 -27.97 12.27 -17.15
N ILE A 117 -27.17 11.22 -16.92
CA ILE A 117 -27.40 10.18 -15.91
C ILE A 117 -26.23 10.15 -14.91
N THR A 118 -25.00 10.01 -15.41
CA THR A 118 -23.74 9.97 -14.63
C THR A 118 -22.61 10.69 -15.38
N ASP A 119 -21.39 10.69 -14.84
CA ASP A 119 -20.24 11.40 -15.42
C ASP A 119 -19.60 10.66 -16.62
N GLY A 120 -19.91 9.37 -16.85
CA GLY A 120 -19.33 8.59 -17.93
C GLY A 120 -17.83 8.30 -17.74
N LYS A 121 -17.38 8.13 -16.49
CA LYS A 121 -15.98 7.88 -16.16
C LYS A 121 -15.53 6.50 -16.62
N LYS A 122 -14.27 6.40 -17.02
CA LYS A 122 -13.64 5.11 -17.39
C LYS A 122 -13.62 4.17 -16.18
N LEU A 123 -13.98 2.90 -16.36
CA LEU A 123 -13.85 1.93 -15.28
C LEU A 123 -12.37 1.69 -14.95
N LEU A 124 -12.08 1.52 -13.65
CA LEU A 124 -10.72 1.27 -13.19
C LEU A 124 -10.45 -0.23 -13.12
N LYS A 125 -9.22 -0.60 -13.44
CA LYS A 125 -8.77 -1.99 -13.35
C LYS A 125 -8.56 -2.35 -11.89
N ASP A 126 -9.19 -3.43 -11.44
CA ASP A 126 -8.75 -4.09 -10.22
C ASP A 126 -7.45 -4.87 -10.48
N VAL A 127 -6.47 -4.66 -9.61
CA VAL A 127 -5.18 -5.35 -9.67
C VAL A 127 -5.20 -6.39 -8.54
N GLU A 128 -5.57 -7.61 -8.92
CA GLU A 128 -5.78 -8.82 -8.08
C GLU A 128 -4.74 -9.01 -6.97
N THR A 129 -3.53 -8.49 -7.16
CA THR A 129 -2.45 -8.61 -6.19
C THR A 129 -2.75 -8.02 -4.80
N ARG A 130 -3.71 -7.09 -4.65
CA ARG A 130 -4.00 -6.41 -3.36
C ARG A 130 -5.45 -5.89 -3.23
N TRP A 131 -6.17 -6.21 -2.14
CA TRP A 131 -7.53 -5.66 -1.81
C TRP A 131 -7.58 -4.13 -1.84
N ILE A 132 -6.47 -3.44 -1.55
CA ILE A 132 -6.37 -1.98 -1.67
C ILE A 132 -6.77 -1.47 -3.07
N SER A 133 -6.48 -2.26 -4.10
CA SER A 133 -6.75 -1.93 -5.49
C SER A 133 -8.24 -1.98 -5.82
N LEU A 134 -9.06 -2.61 -4.97
CA LEU A 134 -10.50 -2.76 -5.18
C LEU A 134 -11.30 -1.50 -4.82
N TYR A 135 -10.79 -0.64 -3.92
CA TYR A 135 -11.54 0.51 -3.40
C TYR A 135 -11.95 1.49 -4.50
N GLU A 136 -10.97 1.95 -5.31
CA GLU A 136 -11.23 2.92 -6.37
C GLU A 136 -12.11 2.33 -7.50
N PRO A 137 -11.86 1.11 -8.02
CA PRO A 137 -12.78 0.43 -8.93
C PRO A 137 -14.19 0.25 -8.38
N ALA A 138 -14.36 -0.14 -7.11
CA ALA A 138 -15.67 -0.29 -6.49
C ALA A 138 -16.40 1.06 -6.38
N CYS A 139 -15.71 2.12 -5.94
CA CYS A 139 -16.25 3.48 -5.96
C CYS A 139 -16.69 3.89 -7.37
N ARG A 140 -15.87 3.61 -8.38
CA ARG A 140 -16.16 3.91 -9.78
C ARG A 140 -17.41 3.18 -10.29
N VAL A 141 -17.55 1.88 -9.99
CA VAL A 141 -18.74 1.12 -10.38
C VAL A 141 -19.98 1.64 -9.68
N ARG A 142 -19.89 2.01 -8.39
CA ARG A 142 -21.00 2.65 -7.66
C ARG A 142 -21.40 3.99 -8.29
N GLU A 143 -20.45 4.86 -8.61
CA GLU A 143 -20.70 6.17 -9.22
C GLU A 143 -21.40 6.07 -10.58
N GLU A 144 -21.00 5.09 -11.38
CA GLU A 144 -21.52 4.90 -12.74
C GLU A 144 -22.69 3.89 -12.79
N TYR A 145 -23.16 3.40 -11.64
CA TYR A 145 -24.07 2.25 -11.56
C TYR A 145 -25.34 2.40 -12.43
N PRO A 146 -26.11 3.51 -12.37
CA PRO A 146 -27.31 3.66 -13.20
C PRO A 146 -27.01 3.59 -14.70
N SER A 147 -25.94 4.24 -15.14
CA SER A 147 -25.50 4.23 -16.54
C SER A 147 -25.02 2.85 -16.96
N LEU A 148 -24.34 2.11 -16.09
CA LEU A 148 -23.89 0.74 -16.35
C LEU A 148 -25.08 -0.21 -16.53
N VAL A 149 -26.08 -0.15 -15.64
CA VAL A 149 -27.28 -1.00 -15.76
C VAL A 149 -28.03 -0.71 -17.05
N GLY A 150 -28.29 0.56 -17.34
CA GLY A 150 -29.00 0.96 -18.56
C GLY A 150 -28.23 0.60 -19.84
N PHE A 151 -26.91 0.79 -19.83
CA PHE A 151 -26.05 0.41 -20.95
C PHE A 151 -26.07 -1.11 -21.15
N MET A 152 -25.88 -1.92 -20.10
CA MET A 152 -25.92 -3.37 -20.24
C MET A 152 -27.30 -3.87 -20.66
N HIS A 153 -28.38 -3.27 -20.17
CA HIS A 153 -29.74 -3.57 -20.62
C HIS A 153 -29.95 -3.23 -22.10
N LYS A 154 -29.30 -2.20 -22.64
CA LYS A 154 -29.37 -1.91 -24.09
C LYS A 154 -28.71 -3.01 -24.95
N TYR A 155 -27.66 -3.68 -24.45
CA TYR A 155 -26.87 -4.66 -25.20
C TYR A 155 -27.03 -6.11 -24.69
N HIS A 156 -28.03 -6.38 -23.83
CA HIS A 156 -28.22 -7.68 -23.16
C HIS A 156 -28.51 -8.86 -24.10
N HIS A 157 -28.86 -8.60 -25.36
CA HIS A 157 -29.08 -9.64 -26.37
C HIS A 157 -27.79 -10.39 -26.75
N GLU A 158 -26.61 -9.90 -26.36
CA GLU A 158 -25.34 -10.62 -26.44
C GLU A 158 -25.16 -11.54 -25.20
N VAL A 159 -24.92 -12.83 -25.39
CA VAL A 159 -24.94 -13.87 -24.32
C VAL A 159 -24.05 -13.52 -23.11
N ASP A 160 -22.84 -12.98 -23.34
CA ASP A 160 -21.94 -12.56 -22.27
C ASP A 160 -22.46 -11.35 -21.47
N ARG A 161 -23.38 -10.54 -22.04
CA ARG A 161 -23.90 -9.29 -21.46
C ARG A 161 -25.15 -9.49 -20.64
N ALA A 162 -25.92 -10.53 -20.93
CA ALA A 162 -27.01 -10.97 -20.06
C ALA A 162 -26.46 -11.33 -18.65
N ARG A 163 -25.28 -11.96 -18.58
CA ARG A 163 -24.61 -12.31 -17.32
C ARG A 163 -24.15 -11.07 -16.53
N ASP A 164 -23.53 -10.10 -17.18
CA ASP A 164 -23.09 -8.87 -16.52
C ASP A 164 -24.29 -8.03 -16.04
N LEU A 165 -25.32 -7.89 -16.89
CA LEU A 165 -26.56 -7.23 -16.52
C LEU A 165 -27.20 -7.91 -15.33
N PHE A 166 -27.29 -9.24 -15.34
CA PHE A 166 -27.84 -10.03 -14.26
C PHE A 166 -27.20 -9.68 -12.92
N ARG A 167 -25.86 -9.69 -12.87
CA ARG A 167 -25.08 -9.37 -11.67
C ARG A 167 -25.23 -7.90 -11.24
N LEU A 168 -25.39 -6.99 -12.19
CA LEU A 168 -25.68 -5.59 -11.89
C LEU A 168 -27.11 -5.39 -11.36
N THR A 169 -28.06 -6.23 -11.75
CA THR A 169 -29.44 -6.20 -11.24
C THR A 169 -29.68 -7.09 -10.03
N ASP A 170 -28.67 -7.83 -9.56
CA ASP A 170 -28.77 -8.62 -8.34
C ASP A 170 -28.71 -7.68 -7.12
N LEU A 171 -29.78 -7.67 -6.33
CA LEU A 171 -29.89 -6.76 -5.19
C LEU A 171 -28.82 -7.05 -4.13
N GLU A 172 -28.50 -8.32 -3.90
CA GLU A 172 -27.45 -8.73 -2.96
C GLU A 172 -26.07 -8.18 -3.39
N THR A 173 -25.74 -8.26 -4.67
CA THR A 173 -24.49 -7.72 -5.24
C THR A 173 -24.41 -6.20 -5.07
N LEU A 174 -25.49 -5.47 -5.33
CA LEU A 174 -25.54 -4.01 -5.12
C LEU A 174 -25.35 -3.64 -3.64
N LEU A 175 -26.07 -4.31 -2.74
CA LEU A 175 -25.95 -4.08 -1.30
C LEU A 175 -24.54 -4.44 -0.79
N THR A 176 -23.95 -5.52 -1.31
CA THR A 176 -22.57 -5.91 -1.02
C THR A 176 -21.59 -4.83 -1.50
N LEU A 177 -21.72 -4.37 -2.76
CA LEU A 177 -20.89 -3.33 -3.35
C LEU A 177 -20.86 -2.08 -2.47
N VAL A 178 -22.02 -1.59 -2.02
CA VAL A 178 -22.07 -0.37 -1.21
C VAL A 178 -21.67 -0.63 0.23
N GLY A 179 -22.07 -1.77 0.81
CA GLY A 179 -21.79 -2.13 2.19
C GLY A 179 -20.31 -2.40 2.47
N ILE A 180 -19.51 -2.78 1.48
CA ILE A 180 -18.09 -3.06 1.66
C ILE A 180 -17.19 -1.82 1.48
N LEU A 181 -17.70 -0.71 0.92
CA LEU A 181 -16.93 0.52 0.68
C LEU A 181 -16.35 1.16 1.95
N PRO A 182 -17.08 1.27 3.08
CA PRO A 182 -16.51 1.79 4.31
C PRO A 182 -15.35 0.92 4.83
N MET A 183 -15.52 -0.40 4.81
CA MET A 183 -14.47 -1.36 5.15
C MET A 183 -13.25 -1.18 4.25
N LEU A 184 -13.45 -1.14 2.92
CA LEU A 184 -12.40 -0.87 1.94
C LEU A 184 -11.65 0.43 2.24
N LYS A 185 -12.36 1.51 2.60
CA LYS A 185 -11.78 2.83 2.89
C LYS A 185 -10.87 2.79 4.12
N GLU A 186 -11.33 2.17 5.21
CA GLU A 186 -10.56 2.01 6.44
C GLU A 186 -9.27 1.20 6.19
N ILE A 187 -9.40 0.07 5.46
CA ILE A 187 -8.27 -0.79 5.10
C ILE A 187 -7.31 -0.09 4.15
N ASN A 188 -7.81 0.65 3.16
CA ASN A 188 -7.00 1.43 2.23
C ASN A 188 -6.16 2.47 2.96
N THR A 189 -6.73 3.11 3.99
CA THR A 189 -6.00 4.08 4.83
C THR A 189 -4.82 3.41 5.56
N LEU A 190 -5.08 2.29 6.23
CA LEU A 190 -4.03 1.52 6.92
C LEU A 190 -2.97 1.00 5.96
N MET A 191 -3.37 0.52 4.79
CA MET A 191 -2.48 0.01 3.75
C MET A 191 -1.59 1.09 3.16
N LYS A 192 -2.15 2.24 2.79
CA LYS A 192 -1.36 3.39 2.31
C LYS A 192 -0.31 3.79 3.35
N HIS A 193 -0.67 3.78 4.63
CA HIS A 193 0.29 4.01 5.71
C HIS A 193 1.35 2.91 5.78
N ALA A 194 0.99 1.63 5.67
CA ALA A 194 1.92 0.49 5.64
C ALA A 194 2.93 0.53 4.46
N GLN A 195 2.60 1.27 3.41
CA GLN A 195 3.40 1.46 2.20
C GLN A 195 4.25 2.74 2.23
N GLY A 196 4.14 3.55 3.29
CA GLY A 196 4.93 4.76 3.46
C GLY A 196 6.42 4.48 3.65
N ARG A 197 7.27 5.42 3.27
CA ARG A 197 8.74 5.35 3.47
C ARG A 197 9.15 5.58 4.93
N LEU A 198 8.43 6.45 5.62
CA LEU A 198 8.71 6.85 7.00
C LEU A 198 7.54 6.41 7.88
N ILE A 199 7.57 5.16 8.31
CA ILE A 199 6.53 4.59 9.18
C ILE A 199 7.14 4.33 10.54
N TYR A 200 6.63 5.00 11.57
CA TYR A 200 6.88 4.56 12.94
C TYR A 200 5.93 3.42 13.26
N ILE A 201 6.47 2.29 13.69
CA ILE A 201 5.65 1.12 14.03
C ILE A 201 4.58 1.42 15.09
N VAL A 202 4.84 2.32 16.04
CA VAL A 202 3.83 2.73 17.03
C VAL A 202 2.65 3.46 16.39
N ASP A 203 2.88 4.31 15.39
CA ASP A 203 1.81 4.95 14.65
C ASP A 203 1.02 3.92 13.85
N PHE A 204 1.71 2.99 13.19
CA PHE A 204 1.07 1.89 12.49
C PHE A 204 0.23 1.02 13.43
N ILE A 205 0.73 0.65 14.60
CA ILE A 205 0.01 -0.15 15.61
C ILE A 205 -1.21 0.61 16.12
N ARG A 206 -1.07 1.91 16.39
CA ARG A 206 -2.19 2.77 16.80
C ARG A 206 -3.25 2.83 15.72
N MET A 207 -2.86 3.13 14.48
CA MET A 207 -3.76 3.20 13.33
C MET A 207 -4.45 1.86 13.09
N ARG A 208 -3.72 0.75 13.13
CA ARG A 208 -4.29 -0.60 13.04
C ARG A 208 -5.33 -0.85 14.12
N LYS A 209 -5.05 -0.50 15.39
CA LYS A 209 -6.03 -0.63 16.48
C LYS A 209 -7.29 0.21 16.23
N MET A 210 -7.12 1.46 15.80
CA MET A 210 -8.22 2.36 15.48
C MET A 210 -9.07 1.83 14.32
N VAL A 211 -8.43 1.33 13.26
CA VAL A 211 -9.12 0.72 12.12
C VAL A 211 -9.90 -0.52 12.55
N CYS A 212 -9.29 -1.45 13.29
CA CYS A 212 -10.00 -2.62 13.81
C CYS A 212 -11.19 -2.23 14.71
N GLN A 213 -11.03 -1.22 15.57
CA GLN A 213 -12.13 -0.69 16.38
C GLN A 213 -13.23 -0.05 15.52
N SER A 214 -12.86 0.70 14.48
CA SER A 214 -13.79 1.30 13.52
C SER A 214 -14.60 0.21 12.81
N LEU A 215 -13.96 -0.86 12.33
CA LEU A 215 -14.62 -2.01 11.71
C LEU A 215 -15.58 -2.72 12.67
N ASP A 216 -15.16 -2.94 13.92
CA ASP A 216 -16.03 -3.55 14.93
C ASP A 216 -17.24 -2.65 15.22
N ILE A 217 -17.05 -1.33 15.32
CA ILE A 217 -18.13 -0.37 15.55
C ILE A 217 -19.10 -0.38 14.37
N LEU A 218 -18.59 -0.25 13.15
CA LEU A 218 -19.38 -0.14 11.93
C LEU A 218 -20.19 -1.40 11.61
N TYR A 219 -19.63 -2.60 11.83
CA TYR A 219 -20.24 -3.85 11.36
C TYR A 219 -20.68 -4.80 12.47
N CYS A 220 -20.15 -4.66 13.70
CA CYS A 220 -20.34 -5.65 14.77
C CYS A 220 -21.06 -5.11 16.00
N SER A 221 -21.01 -3.80 16.27
CA SER A 221 -21.46 -3.21 17.54
C SER A 221 -22.93 -2.82 17.60
N GLN A 222 -23.55 -2.53 16.46
CA GLN A 222 -24.97 -2.18 16.38
C GLN A 222 -25.68 -3.17 15.45
N ASP A 223 -26.69 -3.86 15.98
CA ASP A 223 -27.66 -4.62 15.20
C ASP A 223 -28.81 -3.71 14.67
N SER A 224 -28.68 -2.37 14.76
CA SER A 224 -29.65 -1.41 14.18
C SER A 224 -29.29 -0.99 12.75
N PHE A 225 -30.30 -0.65 11.96
CA PHE A 225 -30.17 -0.12 10.59
C PHE A 225 -29.54 1.30 10.56
N ASP A 226 -29.45 1.95 11.72
CA ASP A 226 -28.91 3.31 11.85
C ASP A 226 -27.37 3.36 11.93
N ALA A 227 -26.69 2.21 11.88
CA ALA A 227 -25.23 2.18 11.94
C ALA A 227 -24.61 2.99 10.76
N PRO A 228 -23.53 3.74 10.98
CA PRO A 228 -22.96 4.65 9.96
C PRO A 228 -22.57 3.97 8.64
N VAL A 229 -22.27 2.67 8.67
CA VAL A 229 -21.99 1.88 7.46
C VAL A 229 -23.15 1.92 6.46
N PHE A 230 -24.38 2.03 6.96
CA PHE A 230 -25.61 2.07 6.18
C PHE A 230 -25.98 3.49 5.74
N GLU A 231 -25.23 4.54 6.10
CA GLU A 231 -25.46 5.87 5.53
C GLU A 231 -25.29 5.87 4.01
N ASN A 232 -24.33 5.11 3.49
CA ASN A 232 -24.19 4.92 2.04
C ASN A 232 -25.35 4.12 1.42
N TRP A 233 -26.11 3.38 2.24
CA TRP A 233 -27.30 2.66 1.79
C TRP A 233 -28.54 3.55 1.80
N LYS A 234 -28.57 4.61 2.62
CA LYS A 234 -29.77 5.46 2.78
C LYS A 234 -30.24 6.03 1.44
N ASP A 235 -29.33 6.48 0.58
CA ASP A 235 -29.69 7.00 -0.74
C ASP A 235 -30.27 5.93 -1.68
N LEU A 236 -29.84 4.67 -1.53
CA LEU A 236 -30.36 3.54 -2.30
C LEU A 236 -31.67 2.99 -1.75
N LEU A 237 -31.86 3.06 -0.43
CA LEU A 237 -32.95 2.44 0.30
C LEU A 237 -34.09 3.41 0.62
N ASP A 238 -33.88 4.72 0.48
CA ASP A 238 -34.96 5.70 0.55
C ASP A 238 -35.78 5.68 -0.74
N LEU A 239 -36.64 4.66 -0.85
CA LEU A 239 -37.54 4.45 -1.98
C LEU A 239 -38.63 5.53 -2.09
N LYS A 240 -38.73 6.42 -1.10
CA LYS A 240 -39.64 7.58 -1.13
C LYS A 240 -38.96 8.83 -1.70
N ASN A 241 -37.63 8.88 -1.72
CA ASN A 241 -36.88 10.00 -2.24
C ASN A 241 -36.95 10.06 -3.77
N PRO A 242 -37.36 11.19 -4.36
CA PRO A 242 -37.50 11.35 -5.80
C PRO A 242 -36.17 11.31 -6.56
N ASN A 243 -35.02 11.39 -5.87
CA ASN A 243 -33.69 11.30 -6.47
C ASN A 243 -33.12 9.88 -6.44
N THR A 244 -33.74 8.94 -5.71
CA THR A 244 -33.36 7.54 -5.71
C THR A 244 -33.77 6.88 -7.02
N PHE A 245 -32.84 6.13 -7.62
CA PHE A 245 -33.07 5.43 -8.88
C PHE A 245 -33.79 4.08 -8.72
N LEU A 246 -33.84 3.52 -7.50
CA LEU A 246 -34.59 2.30 -7.15
C LEU A 246 -36.00 2.62 -6.67
N ARG A 247 -37.02 1.96 -7.23
CA ARG A 247 -38.44 2.08 -6.80
C ARG A 247 -39.22 0.80 -7.07
N PHE A 248 -40.29 0.60 -6.31
CA PHE A 248 -41.29 -0.43 -6.65
C PHE A 248 -42.18 0.08 -7.78
N ASN A 249 -42.34 -0.73 -8.81
CA ASN A 249 -43.28 -0.45 -9.88
C ASN A 249 -44.70 -0.92 -9.54
N ILE A 250 -45.61 -0.81 -10.51
CA ILE A 250 -47.02 -1.20 -10.36
C ILE A 250 -47.23 -2.70 -10.12
N HIS A 251 -46.23 -3.53 -10.42
CA HIS A 251 -46.24 -4.98 -10.22
C HIS A 251 -45.59 -5.39 -8.89
N ASP A 252 -45.30 -4.42 -8.01
CA ASP A 252 -44.56 -4.61 -6.75
C ASP A 252 -43.14 -5.16 -6.94
N HIS A 253 -42.54 -4.96 -8.12
CA HIS A 253 -41.14 -5.32 -8.37
C HIS A 253 -40.23 -4.11 -8.14
N LEU A 254 -39.16 -4.28 -7.37
CA LEU A 254 -38.10 -3.30 -7.24
C LEU A 254 -37.40 -3.16 -8.60
N CYS A 255 -37.36 -1.94 -9.13
CA CYS A 255 -36.76 -1.64 -10.43
C CYS A 255 -35.83 -0.44 -10.32
N ILE A 256 -34.81 -0.40 -11.18
CA ILE A 256 -34.09 0.82 -11.49
C ILE A 256 -34.72 1.48 -12.73
N THR A 257 -34.96 2.79 -12.68
CA THR A 257 -35.45 3.53 -13.85
C THR A 257 -34.30 4.26 -14.54
N VAL A 258 -34.02 3.89 -15.80
CA VAL A 258 -32.97 4.54 -16.62
C VAL A 258 -33.58 4.95 -17.96
N ASN A 259 -33.50 6.25 -18.29
CA ASN A 259 -34.08 6.81 -19.53
C ASN A 259 -35.55 6.41 -19.77
N GLY A 260 -36.36 6.41 -18.70
CA GLY A 260 -37.78 6.05 -18.76
C GLY A 260 -38.09 4.56 -18.89
N ARG A 261 -37.08 3.68 -18.82
CA ARG A 261 -37.26 2.22 -18.78
C ARG A 261 -37.09 1.69 -17.38
N GLU A 262 -38.04 0.86 -16.94
CA GLU A 262 -37.94 0.11 -15.68
C GLU A 262 -37.18 -1.20 -15.92
N ILE A 263 -36.07 -1.38 -15.21
CA ILE A 263 -35.26 -2.60 -15.26
C ILE A 263 -35.40 -3.27 -13.89
N PRO A 264 -36.02 -4.46 -13.79
CA PRO A 264 -36.22 -5.14 -12.51
C PRO A 264 -34.91 -5.54 -11.84
N MET A 265 -34.88 -5.45 -10.51
CA MET A 265 -33.88 -6.04 -9.65
C MET A 265 -34.25 -7.50 -9.38
N HIS A 266 -33.26 -8.37 -9.28
CA HIS A 266 -33.43 -9.82 -9.14
C HIS A 266 -32.69 -10.35 -7.92
N ILE A 267 -33.03 -11.58 -7.54
CA ILE A 267 -32.25 -12.45 -6.66
C ILE A 267 -32.18 -13.87 -7.24
N LEU A 268 -31.12 -14.59 -6.89
CA LEU A 268 -31.02 -16.03 -7.16
C LEU A 268 -31.77 -16.82 -6.08
N GLN A 269 -32.87 -17.48 -6.43
CA GLN A 269 -33.46 -18.50 -5.57
C GLN A 269 -32.96 -19.90 -5.98
N LYS A 270 -32.53 -20.71 -5.01
CA LYS A 270 -32.35 -22.16 -5.22
C LYS A 270 -33.72 -22.82 -5.13
N ARG A 271 -34.27 -23.35 -6.23
CA ARG A 271 -35.33 -24.37 -6.15
C ARG A 271 -34.70 -25.73 -5.87
N GLN A 272 -35.23 -26.46 -4.89
CA GLN A 272 -35.09 -27.91 -4.82
C GLN A 272 -36.20 -28.52 -5.66
N ASP A 273 -35.93 -28.79 -6.93
CA ASP A 273 -36.77 -29.70 -7.72
C ASP A 273 -36.01 -31.03 -7.91
N ILE A 274 -36.80 -32.11 -7.99
CA ILE A 274 -36.44 -33.55 -7.90
C ILE A 274 -35.35 -34.01 -8.91
N THR A 275 -34.92 -33.13 -9.83
CA THR A 275 -34.00 -33.45 -10.94
C THR A 275 -32.65 -32.74 -10.89
N GLY A 276 -32.35 -31.93 -9.86
CA GLY A 276 -31.02 -31.33 -9.68
C GLY A 276 -30.77 -30.08 -10.55
N SER A 277 -30.90 -28.93 -9.87
CA SER A 277 -30.43 -27.58 -10.24
C SER A 277 -30.88 -26.96 -11.57
N GLU A 278 -32.02 -26.25 -11.52
CA GLU A 278 -32.23 -25.04 -12.33
C GLU A 278 -32.35 -23.82 -11.38
N ARG A 279 -31.61 -22.75 -11.69
CA ARG A 279 -31.66 -21.47 -10.97
C ARG A 279 -32.69 -20.60 -11.68
N GLU A 280 -33.68 -20.09 -10.96
CA GLU A 280 -34.70 -19.19 -11.51
C GLU A 280 -34.48 -17.78 -10.93
N ASP A 281 -34.41 -16.80 -11.83
CA ASP A 281 -34.22 -15.39 -11.47
C ASP A 281 -35.57 -14.80 -11.07
N VAL A 282 -35.70 -14.39 -9.80
CA VAL A 282 -36.97 -13.89 -9.27
C VAL A 282 -36.87 -12.38 -9.03
N PRO A 283 -37.79 -11.56 -9.56
CA PRO A 283 -37.85 -10.14 -9.26
C PRO A 283 -38.00 -9.89 -7.75
N VAL A 284 -37.32 -8.88 -7.23
CA VAL A 284 -37.40 -8.54 -5.81
C VAL A 284 -38.72 -7.83 -5.52
N THR A 285 -39.57 -8.46 -4.73
CA THR A 285 -40.83 -7.86 -4.24
C THR A 285 -40.63 -7.13 -2.93
N ARG A 286 -41.62 -6.32 -2.51
CA ARG A 286 -41.55 -5.59 -1.23
C ARG A 286 -41.38 -6.52 -0.03
N ASN A 287 -41.98 -7.70 -0.09
CA ASN A 287 -41.87 -8.72 0.97
C ASN A 287 -40.48 -9.38 1.02
N LEU A 288 -39.77 -9.48 -0.12
CA LEU A 288 -38.41 -10.04 -0.19
C LEU A 288 -37.34 -9.00 0.14
N PHE A 289 -37.64 -7.72 -0.06
CA PHE A 289 -36.65 -6.65 0.09
C PHE A 289 -36.01 -6.61 1.48
N GLU A 290 -36.82 -6.69 2.54
CA GLU A 290 -36.33 -6.63 3.92
C GLU A 290 -35.48 -7.85 4.29
N SER A 291 -35.86 -9.05 3.83
CA SER A 291 -35.09 -10.26 4.11
C SER A 291 -33.72 -10.26 3.42
N VAL A 292 -33.63 -9.76 2.18
CA VAL A 292 -32.36 -9.64 1.44
C VAL A 292 -31.41 -8.65 2.12
N ILE A 293 -31.93 -7.54 2.64
CA ILE A 293 -31.15 -6.55 3.40
C ILE A 293 -30.56 -7.20 4.67
N VAL A 294 -31.38 -7.92 5.43
CA VAL A 294 -30.95 -8.60 6.67
C VAL A 294 -29.91 -9.68 6.36
N GLU A 295 -30.12 -10.50 5.33
CA GLU A 295 -29.17 -11.56 4.95
C GLU A 295 -27.82 -10.98 4.50
N THR A 296 -27.84 -9.96 3.63
CA THR A 296 -26.62 -9.30 3.14
C THR A 296 -25.82 -8.69 4.29
N ARG A 297 -26.52 -8.13 5.28
CA ARG A 297 -25.89 -7.58 6.49
C ARG A 297 -25.16 -8.63 7.30
N ILE A 298 -25.76 -9.80 7.51
CA ILE A 298 -25.11 -10.91 8.26
C ILE A 298 -23.81 -11.31 7.57
N LYS A 299 -23.82 -11.40 6.24
CA LYS A 299 -22.63 -11.71 5.43
C LYS A 299 -21.55 -10.63 5.57
N LEU A 300 -21.91 -9.35 5.50
CA LEU A 300 -20.96 -8.24 5.71
C LEU A 300 -20.35 -8.22 7.11
N LYS A 301 -21.14 -8.56 8.14
CA LYS A 301 -20.63 -8.74 9.52
C LYS A 301 -19.59 -9.85 9.59
N GLN A 302 -19.87 -11.02 9.02
CA GLN A 302 -18.92 -12.14 8.96
C GLN A 302 -17.62 -11.79 8.24
N ILE A 303 -17.70 -11.07 7.12
CA ILE A 303 -16.53 -10.56 6.39
C ILE A 303 -15.70 -9.63 7.30
N SER A 304 -16.35 -8.68 7.97
CA SER A 304 -15.68 -7.73 8.87
C SER A 304 -15.01 -8.41 10.06
N GLU A 305 -15.71 -9.33 10.73
CA GLU A 305 -15.19 -10.08 11.88
C GLU A 305 -13.95 -10.89 11.49
N THR A 306 -14.01 -11.61 10.37
CA THR A 306 -12.90 -12.38 9.84
C THR A 306 -11.70 -11.49 9.55
N LEU A 307 -11.91 -10.39 8.81
CA LEU A 307 -10.85 -9.45 8.46
C LEU A 307 -10.21 -8.80 9.70
N SER A 308 -11.05 -8.32 10.63
CA SER A 308 -10.62 -7.65 11.85
C SER A 308 -9.84 -8.62 12.76
N SER A 309 -10.25 -9.90 12.84
CA SER A 309 -9.51 -10.95 13.55
C SER A 309 -8.15 -11.24 12.90
N GLU A 310 -8.11 -11.45 11.59
CA GLU A 310 -6.89 -11.73 10.84
C GLU A 310 -5.86 -10.59 10.93
N ILE A 311 -6.31 -9.34 10.89
CA ILE A 311 -5.43 -8.17 11.10
C ILE A 311 -4.88 -8.13 12.52
N ARG A 312 -5.65 -8.54 13.54
CA ARG A 312 -5.13 -8.59 14.92
C ARG A 312 -4.08 -9.67 15.08
N GLU A 313 -4.33 -10.86 14.54
CA GLU A 313 -3.45 -12.02 14.67
C GLU A 313 -2.14 -11.84 13.89
N ARG A 314 -2.23 -11.41 12.62
CA ARG A 314 -1.07 -11.29 11.73
C ARG A 314 -0.12 -10.18 12.10
N PHE A 315 -0.54 -9.23 12.92
CA PHE A 315 0.29 -8.14 13.43
C PHE A 315 0.65 -8.37 14.90
N CYS A 316 1.22 -9.55 15.18
CA CYS A 316 1.75 -9.88 16.48
C CYS A 316 2.82 -8.86 16.92
N LYS A 317 2.91 -8.65 18.24
CA LYS A 317 3.82 -7.68 18.84
C LYS A 317 5.26 -8.05 18.53
N ASP A 318 5.95 -7.18 17.78
CA ASP A 318 7.40 -7.23 17.71
C ASP A 318 7.95 -6.41 18.88
N LYS A 319 8.53 -7.10 19.86
CA LYS A 319 8.97 -6.47 21.11
C LYS A 319 9.98 -5.36 20.85
N ILE A 320 10.96 -5.55 19.97
CA ILE A 320 12.02 -4.55 19.79
C ILE A 320 11.50 -3.34 19.01
N LEU A 321 10.74 -3.58 17.94
CA LEU A 321 10.20 -2.50 17.12
C LEU A 321 9.17 -1.67 17.93
N GLU A 322 8.30 -2.31 18.72
CA GLU A 322 7.36 -1.56 19.59
C GLU A 322 8.09 -0.64 20.58
N GLU A 323 9.16 -1.13 21.20
CA GLU A 323 9.91 -0.37 22.20
C GLU A 323 10.72 0.77 21.55
N MET A 324 11.14 0.65 20.27
CA MET A 324 11.70 1.76 19.47
C MET A 324 10.72 2.93 19.30
N GLY A 325 9.45 2.71 19.60
CA GLY A 325 8.39 3.72 19.65
C GLY A 325 8.68 4.94 20.52
N VAL A 326 9.58 4.82 21.50
CA VAL A 326 10.01 5.94 22.35
C VAL A 326 10.73 7.05 21.58
N MET A 327 11.18 6.76 20.35
CA MET A 327 11.75 7.75 19.43
C MET A 327 10.67 8.58 18.71
N ASN A 328 9.40 8.21 18.82
CA ASN A 328 8.32 9.00 18.24
C ASN A 328 7.94 10.15 19.20
N PRO A 329 7.90 11.42 18.74
CA PRO A 329 7.46 12.54 19.58
C PRO A 329 6.10 12.34 20.26
N ASN A 330 5.15 11.66 19.61
CA ASN A 330 3.81 11.39 20.16
C ASN A 330 3.85 10.51 21.43
N PHE A 331 4.90 9.70 21.62
CA PHE A 331 5.09 8.91 22.85
C PHE A 331 5.25 9.80 24.08
N TRP A 332 5.82 11.01 23.91
CA TRP A 332 6.14 11.93 24.99
C TRP A 332 4.97 12.82 25.39
N ASN A 333 3.77 12.61 24.83
CA ASN A 333 2.56 13.28 25.29
C ASN A 333 2.22 12.84 26.74
N THR A 334 2.35 13.77 27.69
CA THR A 334 2.03 13.56 29.10
C THR A 334 0.65 14.08 29.53
N GLU A 335 -0.16 14.58 28.59
CA GLU A 335 -1.54 15.01 28.86
C GLU A 335 -2.37 13.88 29.49
N GLY A 336 -3.32 14.26 30.33
CA GLY A 336 -4.19 13.32 31.06
C GLY A 336 -3.47 12.54 32.18
N GLY A 337 -2.42 13.10 32.80
CA GLY A 337 -1.75 12.49 33.96
C GLY A 337 -0.83 11.31 33.63
N ARG A 338 -0.39 11.17 32.37
CA ARG A 338 0.38 10.00 31.90
C ARG A 338 1.89 10.08 32.16
N ALA A 339 2.38 11.11 32.86
CA ALA A 339 3.81 11.37 33.02
C ALA A 339 4.60 10.18 33.62
N ASP A 340 4.06 9.56 34.68
CA ASP A 340 4.69 8.40 35.32
C ASP A 340 4.68 7.15 34.42
N PHE A 341 3.59 6.95 33.67
CA PHE A 341 3.50 5.88 32.69
C PHE A 341 4.56 6.05 31.59
N VAL A 342 4.67 7.23 31.00
CA VAL A 342 5.67 7.55 29.97
C VAL A 342 7.08 7.32 30.52
N ARG A 343 7.37 7.77 31.74
CA ARG A 343 8.68 7.55 32.38
C ARG A 343 8.99 6.06 32.56
N LYS A 344 8.08 5.29 33.15
CA LYS A 344 8.27 3.85 33.39
C LYS A 344 8.42 3.08 32.08
N HIS A 345 7.58 3.39 31.10
CA HIS A 345 7.62 2.76 29.78
C HIS A 345 8.96 3.05 29.10
N PHE A 346 9.41 4.31 29.07
CA PHE A 346 10.69 4.68 28.48
C PHE A 346 11.88 3.89 29.04
N HIS A 347 11.98 3.75 30.37
CA HIS A 347 13.07 2.98 30.98
C HIS A 347 13.03 1.50 30.59
N LYS A 348 11.83 0.91 30.56
CA LYS A 348 11.62 -0.47 30.12
C LYS A 348 12.00 -0.64 28.64
N SER A 349 11.58 0.30 27.79
CA SER A 349 11.89 0.30 26.35
C SER A 349 13.38 0.37 26.11
N MET A 350 14.06 1.31 26.76
CA MET A 350 15.51 1.46 26.66
C MET A 350 16.24 0.20 27.13
N GLY A 351 15.78 -0.46 28.20
CA GLY A 351 16.34 -1.74 28.62
C GLY A 351 16.29 -2.80 27.53
N THR A 352 15.17 -2.91 26.81
CA THR A 352 15.02 -3.86 25.68
C THR A 352 15.87 -3.48 24.48
N ILE A 353 15.91 -2.18 24.13
CA ILE A 353 16.71 -1.68 23.00
C ILE A 353 18.20 -1.91 23.25
N MET A 354 18.68 -1.60 24.46
CA MET A 354 20.07 -1.80 24.84
C MET A 354 20.42 -3.29 24.80
N GLU A 355 19.52 -4.16 25.26
CA GLU A 355 19.72 -5.61 25.20
C GLU A 355 19.99 -6.12 23.78
N GLN A 356 19.33 -5.53 22.77
CA GLN A 356 19.47 -5.91 21.37
C GLN A 356 20.72 -5.29 20.72
N PHE A 357 20.99 -4.00 20.95
CA PHE A 357 21.92 -3.23 20.12
C PHE A 357 23.24 -2.86 20.79
N THR A 358 23.42 -3.10 22.09
CA THR A 358 24.67 -2.75 22.79
C THR A 358 25.53 -3.95 23.18
N LYS A 359 24.96 -5.16 23.19
CA LYS A 359 25.70 -6.39 23.53
C LYS A 359 26.76 -6.68 22.47
N THR A 360 27.99 -6.91 22.89
CA THR A 360 29.04 -7.45 22.01
C THR A 360 28.62 -8.82 21.48
N SER A 361 28.84 -9.06 20.19
CA SER A 361 28.63 -10.34 19.52
C SER A 361 29.96 -10.89 19.01
N GLU A 362 30.06 -12.20 18.85
CA GLU A 362 31.20 -12.84 18.23
C GLU A 362 30.79 -13.44 16.89
N LEU A 363 31.49 -13.09 15.83
CA LEU A 363 31.21 -13.57 14.48
C LEU A 363 32.48 -14.11 13.84
N LYS A 364 32.56 -15.42 13.63
CA LYS A 364 33.72 -16.10 13.02
C LYS A 364 35.05 -15.77 13.73
N GLY A 365 35.03 -15.69 15.06
CA GLY A 365 36.21 -15.33 15.88
C GLY A 365 36.54 -13.84 15.92
N MET A 366 35.71 -12.97 15.31
CA MET A 366 35.83 -11.52 15.39
C MET A 366 34.87 -10.97 16.45
N GLU A 367 35.40 -10.14 17.34
CA GLU A 367 34.58 -9.40 18.30
C GLU A 367 33.90 -8.21 17.59
N ILE A 368 32.56 -8.23 17.56
CA ILE A 368 31.74 -7.15 17.03
C ILE A 368 31.13 -6.40 18.21
N LYS A 369 31.55 -5.15 18.41
CA LYS A 369 30.95 -4.26 19.41
C LYS A 369 29.51 -3.94 19.03
N GLY A 370 28.68 -3.73 20.05
CA GLY A 370 27.31 -3.24 19.87
C GLY A 370 27.26 -1.98 19.01
N ILE A 371 26.19 -1.85 18.23
CA ILE A 371 25.91 -0.68 17.38
C ILE A 371 25.76 0.58 18.23
N LEU A 372 25.18 0.44 19.43
CA LEU A 372 24.95 1.54 20.36
C LEU A 372 25.83 1.41 21.62
N ASN A 373 26.11 2.55 22.24
CA ASN A 373 26.87 2.66 23.47
C ASN A 373 25.95 2.75 24.70
N THR A 374 26.00 1.71 25.54
CA THR A 374 25.22 1.59 26.79
C THR A 374 25.41 2.77 27.74
N ASP A 375 26.64 3.22 27.94
CA ASP A 375 26.97 4.23 28.96
C ASP A 375 26.53 5.61 28.50
N LEU A 376 26.71 5.94 27.22
CA LEU A 376 26.19 7.17 26.63
C LEU A 376 24.66 7.20 26.65
N LEU A 377 23.97 6.11 26.30
CA LEU A 377 22.51 6.05 26.37
C LEU A 377 22.00 6.33 27.79
N LYS A 378 22.63 5.74 28.81
CA LYS A 378 22.27 5.99 30.22
C LYS A 378 22.52 7.45 30.60
N PHE A 379 23.70 7.98 30.26
CA PHE A 379 24.10 9.34 30.58
C PHE A 379 23.18 10.39 29.93
N GLN A 380 22.84 10.20 28.66
CA GLN A 380 22.06 11.16 27.87
C GLN A 380 20.53 11.03 28.09
N SER A 381 20.07 9.99 28.79
CA SER A 381 18.64 9.64 28.91
C SER A 381 17.75 10.76 29.43
N THR A 382 18.21 11.51 30.44
CA THR A 382 17.47 12.63 31.04
C THR A 382 17.39 13.81 30.07
N ASN A 383 18.47 14.12 29.36
CA ASN A 383 18.53 15.19 28.37
C ASN A 383 17.63 14.87 27.19
N PHE A 384 17.66 13.62 26.70
CA PHE A 384 16.77 13.14 25.66
C PHE A 384 15.30 13.26 26.05
N ALA A 385 14.92 12.73 27.22
CA ALA A 385 13.54 12.80 27.71
C ALA A 385 13.05 14.24 27.85
N THR A 386 13.90 15.15 28.31
CA THR A 386 13.57 16.58 28.44
C THR A 386 13.41 17.24 27.07
N THR A 387 14.32 16.96 26.14
CA THR A 387 14.27 17.44 24.77
C THR A 387 12.98 17.00 24.09
N MET A 388 12.65 15.71 24.13
CA MET A 388 11.45 15.20 23.47
C MET A 388 10.15 15.77 24.04
N ARG A 389 10.05 15.95 25.37
CA ARG A 389 8.89 16.61 25.98
C ARG A 389 8.74 18.07 25.56
N ASN A 390 9.84 18.80 25.42
CA ASN A 390 9.82 20.19 24.98
C ASN A 390 9.45 20.29 23.49
N GLN A 391 10.05 19.45 22.65
CA GLN A 391 9.79 19.44 21.21
C GLN A 391 8.35 18.99 20.90
N TYR A 392 7.79 18.03 21.66
CA TYR A 392 6.39 17.62 21.51
C TYR A 392 5.42 18.80 21.70
N LYS A 393 5.66 19.70 22.67
CA LYS A 393 4.81 20.88 22.89
C LYS A 393 4.82 21.86 21.72
N ASN A 394 5.88 21.84 20.93
CA ASN A 394 6.08 22.71 19.76
C ASN A 394 5.81 21.97 18.44
N LEU A 395 5.31 20.73 18.50
CA LEU A 395 4.98 19.97 17.31
C LEU A 395 3.77 20.62 16.63
N ASP A 396 3.91 21.00 15.36
CA ASP A 396 2.76 21.32 14.49
C ASP A 396 1.70 20.20 14.60
N GLN A 397 0.43 20.47 14.28
CA GLN A 397 -0.64 19.47 14.48
C GLN A 397 -0.19 18.07 14.00
N PRO A 398 -0.25 17.01 14.84
CA PRO A 398 0.30 15.68 14.50
C PRO A 398 -0.30 15.03 13.25
N SER A 399 -1.41 15.57 12.75
CA SER A 399 -2.09 15.20 11.49
C SER A 399 -1.40 15.77 10.24
N GLU A 400 -0.50 16.74 10.37
CA GLU A 400 0.18 17.36 9.25
C GLU A 400 1.32 16.47 8.72
N SER A 401 1.29 16.18 7.42
CA SER A 401 2.30 15.36 6.77
C SER A 401 3.71 15.94 6.95
N GLY A 402 4.65 15.12 7.40
CA GLY A 402 6.06 15.51 7.56
C GLY A 402 6.40 16.26 8.86
N ALA A 403 5.45 16.52 9.76
CA ALA A 403 5.72 17.22 11.03
C ALA A 403 6.84 16.55 11.86
N ILE A 404 6.83 15.22 11.97
CA ILE A 404 7.86 14.46 12.70
C ILE A 404 9.23 14.61 12.01
N ALA A 405 9.28 14.56 10.68
CA ALA A 405 10.53 14.72 9.93
C ALA A 405 11.12 16.13 10.09
N ARG A 406 10.26 17.16 10.12
CA ARG A 406 10.69 18.55 10.40
C ARG A 406 11.24 18.70 11.81
N LEU A 407 10.57 18.12 12.81
CA LEU A 407 11.06 18.11 14.20
C LEU A 407 12.45 17.51 14.29
N TRP A 408 12.63 16.30 13.74
CA TRP A 408 13.94 15.63 13.80
C TRP A 408 14.99 16.39 13.02
N ARG A 409 14.67 16.95 11.85
CA ARG A 409 15.59 17.85 11.11
C ARG A 409 16.04 19.04 11.97
N GLY A 410 15.13 19.66 12.72
CA GLY A 410 15.46 20.74 13.66
C GLY A 410 16.41 20.29 14.78
N ILE A 411 16.17 19.10 15.35
CA ILE A 411 17.08 18.51 16.35
C ILE A 411 18.47 18.26 15.73
N TYR A 412 18.53 17.69 14.52
CA TYR A 412 19.77 17.45 13.80
C TYR A 412 20.54 18.73 13.45
N GLN A 413 19.86 19.85 13.25
CA GLN A 413 20.53 21.11 12.92
C GLN A 413 21.08 21.84 14.16
N SER A 414 20.68 21.44 15.36
CA SER A 414 21.16 22.04 16.60
C SER A 414 22.46 21.37 17.08
N SER A 415 23.57 22.10 17.03
CA SER A 415 24.87 21.61 17.51
C SER A 415 24.85 21.23 18.99
N ILE A 416 24.12 21.99 19.81
CA ILE A 416 23.97 21.72 21.26
C ILE A 416 23.28 20.36 21.47
N LEU A 417 22.17 20.12 20.76
CA LEU A 417 21.45 18.86 20.89
C LEU A 417 22.24 17.68 20.30
N GLN A 418 23.02 17.89 19.24
CA GLN A 418 23.91 16.85 18.73
C GLN A 418 24.92 16.38 19.77
N GLU A 419 25.47 17.29 20.59
CA GLU A 419 26.37 16.92 21.67
C GLU A 419 25.62 16.23 22.83
N ASP A 420 24.51 16.80 23.27
CA ASP A 420 23.77 16.37 24.46
C ASP A 420 23.07 15.00 24.31
N ILE A 421 22.67 14.63 23.09
CA ILE A 421 21.88 13.42 22.83
C ILE A 421 22.39 12.63 21.61
N SER A 422 23.70 12.72 21.30
CA SER A 422 24.34 12.06 20.16
C SER A 422 24.02 10.57 20.00
N GLU A 423 23.97 9.81 21.10
CA GLU A 423 23.71 8.37 21.04
C GLU A 423 22.23 8.07 20.77
N TYR A 424 21.33 8.96 21.21
CA TYR A 424 19.91 8.92 20.82
C TYR A 424 19.68 9.33 19.37
N LEU A 425 20.52 10.20 18.79
CA LEU A 425 20.50 10.47 17.35
C LEU A 425 20.88 9.22 16.55
N ARG A 426 21.91 8.47 16.97
CA ARG A 426 22.23 7.17 16.36
C ARG A 426 21.09 6.17 16.49
N LEU A 427 20.45 6.08 17.67
CA LEU A 427 19.26 5.24 17.84
C LEU A 427 18.12 5.69 16.92
N TYR A 428 17.93 7.01 16.73
CA TYR A 428 16.95 7.52 15.80
C TYR A 428 17.25 7.11 14.36
N GLU A 429 18.50 7.23 13.91
CA GLU A 429 18.94 6.78 12.58
C GLU A 429 18.68 5.30 12.39
N LEU A 430 19.04 4.50 13.38
CA LEU A 430 18.75 3.07 13.41
C LEU A 430 17.24 2.83 13.22
N CYS A 431 16.38 3.52 13.96
CA CYS A 431 14.93 3.43 13.79
C CYS A 431 14.46 3.85 12.38
N GLN A 432 15.05 4.89 11.79
CA GLN A 432 14.69 5.35 10.44
C GLN A 432 15.12 4.36 9.35
N THR A 433 16.12 3.53 9.61
CA THR A 433 16.56 2.48 8.67
C THR A 433 15.73 1.20 8.75
N MET A 434 14.77 1.10 9.67
CA MET A 434 13.89 -0.06 9.79
C MET A 434 12.87 -0.09 8.65
N ILE A 435 13.08 -1.01 7.69
CA ILE A 435 12.22 -1.16 6.53
C ILE A 435 11.00 -2.00 6.92
N LEU A 436 9.87 -1.33 7.18
CA LEU A 436 8.61 -2.01 7.55
C LEU A 436 7.88 -2.66 6.36
N GLY A 437 8.33 -2.45 5.13
CA GLY A 437 7.78 -3.13 3.96
C GLY A 437 8.67 -3.09 2.73
N SER A 438 8.54 -4.09 1.87
CA SER A 438 9.26 -4.22 0.59
C SER A 438 8.60 -3.46 -0.57
N VAL A 439 7.63 -2.58 -0.27
CA VAL A 439 6.75 -2.01 -1.30
C VAL A 439 7.47 -0.99 -2.18
N GLU A 440 8.47 -0.29 -1.63
CA GLU A 440 9.34 0.56 -2.44
C GLU A 440 10.11 -0.27 -3.48
N ASP A 441 10.61 -1.44 -3.09
CA ASP A 441 11.26 -2.36 -4.03
C ASP A 441 10.26 -2.87 -5.07
N GLU A 442 9.02 -3.19 -4.70
CA GLU A 442 7.95 -3.58 -5.64
C GLU A 442 7.60 -2.47 -6.65
N ARG A 443 7.62 -1.19 -6.23
CA ARG A 443 7.45 -0.04 -7.13
C ARG A 443 8.62 0.08 -8.09
N VAL A 444 9.84 -0.10 -7.59
CA VAL A 444 11.05 -0.14 -8.41
C VAL A 444 10.98 -1.30 -9.41
N PHE A 445 10.53 -2.49 -9.01
CA PHE A 445 10.34 -3.62 -9.93
C PHE A 445 9.23 -3.37 -10.95
N SER A 446 8.20 -2.60 -10.62
CA SER A 446 7.20 -2.17 -11.62
C SER A 446 7.84 -1.35 -12.74
N ALA A 447 8.92 -0.62 -12.45
CA ALA A 447 9.69 0.10 -13.46
C ALA A 447 10.42 -0.81 -14.47
N LEU A 448 10.56 -2.10 -14.16
CA LEU A 448 11.04 -3.07 -15.15
C LEU A 448 10.16 -3.10 -16.39
N SER A 449 8.87 -2.76 -16.28
CA SER A 449 7.98 -2.66 -17.46
C SER A 449 8.33 -1.50 -18.39
N PHE A 450 8.95 -0.43 -17.88
CA PHE A 450 9.48 0.68 -18.69
C PHE A 450 10.87 0.36 -19.26
N ILE A 451 11.71 -0.32 -18.46
CA ILE A 451 13.09 -0.62 -18.84
C ILE A 451 13.14 -1.80 -19.83
N LYS A 452 12.31 -2.83 -19.61
CA LYS A 452 12.19 -4.00 -20.46
C LYS A 452 10.88 -3.98 -21.25
N SER A 453 10.99 -4.10 -22.57
CA SER A 453 9.86 -4.36 -23.46
C SER A 453 10.00 -5.74 -24.12
N LYS A 454 8.99 -6.17 -24.89
CA LYS A 454 9.09 -7.39 -25.71
C LYS A 454 10.32 -7.37 -26.64
N LEU A 455 10.69 -6.19 -27.14
CA LEU A 455 11.86 -5.98 -28.00
C LEU A 455 13.17 -5.80 -27.21
N ARG A 456 13.09 -5.33 -25.96
CA ARG A 456 14.23 -5.03 -25.07
C ARG A 456 14.24 -5.92 -23.82
N ASN A 457 14.18 -7.24 -24.01
CA ASN A 457 14.07 -8.20 -22.90
C ASN A 457 15.43 -8.74 -22.38
N ARG A 458 16.49 -8.69 -23.21
CA ARG A 458 17.84 -9.24 -22.93
C ARG A 458 18.84 -8.22 -22.34
N LEU A 459 18.39 -7.41 -21.39
CA LEU A 459 19.25 -6.40 -20.75
C LEU A 459 20.23 -6.97 -19.72
N ASP A 460 20.65 -8.24 -19.82
CA ASP A 460 21.29 -8.98 -18.73
C ASP A 460 22.39 -8.20 -17.98
N LYS A 461 23.38 -7.66 -18.69
CA LYS A 461 24.50 -6.91 -18.09
C LYS A 461 24.16 -5.45 -17.74
N ASN A 462 23.18 -4.86 -18.41
CA ASN A 462 22.87 -3.42 -18.32
C ASN A 462 21.61 -3.13 -17.51
N LEU A 463 20.85 -4.16 -17.12
CA LEU A 463 19.58 -4.05 -16.43
C LEU A 463 19.76 -3.34 -15.11
N GLU A 464 20.77 -3.75 -14.34
CA GLU A 464 21.08 -3.13 -13.05
C GLU A 464 21.41 -1.64 -13.21
N SER A 465 22.23 -1.28 -14.20
CA SER A 465 22.56 0.13 -14.47
C SER A 465 21.32 0.94 -14.86
N CYS A 466 20.45 0.38 -15.72
CA CYS A 466 19.20 1.03 -16.12
C CYS A 466 18.25 1.22 -14.92
N MET A 467 18.13 0.22 -14.05
CA MET A 467 17.35 0.29 -12.81
C MET A 467 17.92 1.36 -11.87
N ARG A 468 19.24 1.40 -11.67
CA ARG A 468 19.90 2.41 -10.84
C ARG A 468 19.71 3.83 -11.37
N CYS A 469 19.75 4.02 -12.70
CA CYS A 469 19.43 5.31 -13.31
C CYS A 469 17.97 5.70 -13.09
N TYR A 470 17.03 4.77 -13.22
CA TYR A 470 15.61 5.03 -13.00
C TYR A 470 15.30 5.41 -11.54
N VAL A 471 15.93 4.74 -10.58
CA VAL A 471 15.73 4.98 -9.14
C VAL A 471 16.61 6.12 -8.61
N SER A 472 17.43 6.72 -9.47
CA SER A 472 18.29 7.85 -9.12
C SER A 472 17.47 8.99 -8.51
N ARG A 473 17.99 9.59 -7.45
CA ARG A 473 17.40 10.78 -6.83
C ARG A 473 17.65 12.05 -7.66
N TYR A 474 18.49 11.96 -8.68
CA TYR A 474 18.82 13.08 -9.55
C TYR A 474 17.82 13.16 -10.71
N SER A 475 17.13 14.29 -10.82
CA SER A 475 16.45 14.73 -12.04
C SER A 475 17.46 15.18 -13.09
N ILE A 476 17.00 15.39 -14.32
CA ILE A 476 17.83 16.00 -15.39
C ILE A 476 18.42 17.35 -14.93
N GLU A 477 17.65 18.13 -14.16
CA GLU A 477 18.06 19.46 -13.67
C GLU A 477 19.07 19.39 -12.52
N THR A 478 19.01 18.34 -11.70
CA THR A 478 19.84 18.19 -10.49
C THR A 478 21.05 17.28 -10.70
N PHE A 479 21.10 16.56 -11.83
CA PHE A 479 22.22 15.69 -12.17
C PHE A 479 23.45 16.51 -12.56
N SER A 480 24.58 16.26 -11.90
CA SER A 480 25.82 16.98 -12.16
C SER A 480 26.56 16.37 -13.36
N PHE A 481 26.17 16.77 -14.57
CA PHE A 481 26.79 16.31 -15.83
C PHE A 481 28.29 16.57 -15.87
N ASP A 482 28.75 17.72 -15.37
CA ASP A 482 30.18 18.07 -15.35
C ASP A 482 31.01 17.06 -14.57
N ARG A 483 30.53 16.64 -13.38
CA ARG A 483 31.20 15.62 -12.56
C ARG A 483 31.19 14.26 -13.25
N ALA A 484 30.09 13.89 -13.89
CA ALA A 484 29.97 12.64 -14.62
C ALA A 484 30.93 12.59 -15.83
N ILE A 485 31.01 13.67 -16.61
CA ILE A 485 31.91 13.81 -17.75
C ILE A 485 33.37 13.80 -17.29
N ALA A 486 33.71 14.55 -16.24
CA ALA A 486 35.05 14.54 -15.66
C ALA A 486 35.47 13.14 -15.20
N HIS A 487 34.56 12.42 -14.53
CA HIS A 487 34.81 11.03 -14.12
C HIS A 487 35.01 10.10 -15.33
N TRP A 488 34.17 10.21 -16.35
CA TRP A 488 34.29 9.44 -17.59
C TRP A 488 35.63 9.69 -18.29
N ASN A 489 36.04 10.95 -18.43
CA ASN A 489 37.31 11.33 -19.03
C ASN A 489 38.50 10.73 -18.24
N SER A 490 38.45 10.78 -16.90
CA SER A 490 39.50 10.19 -16.05
C SER A 490 39.62 8.66 -16.17
N LEU A 491 38.55 7.98 -16.58
CA LEU A 491 38.56 6.53 -16.85
C LEU A 491 39.07 6.24 -18.27
N CYS A 492 38.79 7.12 -19.23
CA CYS A 492 39.29 7.01 -20.60
C CYS A 492 40.81 7.19 -20.66
N GLU A 493 41.35 8.19 -19.95
CA GLU A 493 42.79 8.41 -19.79
C GLU A 493 43.50 7.16 -19.23
N ARG A 494 42.90 6.52 -18.19
CA ARG A 494 43.42 5.27 -17.60
C ARG A 494 43.39 4.07 -18.55
N ARG A 495 42.53 4.08 -19.57
CA ARG A 495 42.40 3.00 -20.57
C ARG A 495 43.21 3.26 -21.84
N GLY A 496 43.92 4.38 -21.93
CA GLY A 496 44.65 4.79 -23.15
C GLY A 496 43.74 5.10 -24.33
N VAL A 497 42.44 5.35 -24.07
CA VAL A 497 41.47 5.73 -25.11
C VAL A 497 41.48 7.25 -25.21
N ASN A 498 42.28 7.78 -26.13
CA ASN A 498 42.28 9.21 -26.44
C ASN A 498 40.98 9.59 -27.14
N ASN A 499 39.94 9.94 -26.39
CA ASN A 499 38.83 10.71 -26.95
C ASN A 499 39.29 12.16 -27.02
N THR A 500 39.84 12.56 -28.17
CA THR A 500 40.03 13.97 -28.53
C THR A 500 38.67 14.62 -28.76
N ALA A 501 37.97 14.95 -27.68
CA ALA A 501 36.99 16.02 -27.67
C ALA A 501 37.66 17.18 -26.94
N THR A 502 38.43 17.96 -27.69
CA THR A 502 38.86 19.29 -27.27
C THR A 502 37.65 20.04 -26.73
N SER A 503 37.74 20.41 -25.45
CA SER A 503 36.91 21.44 -24.83
C SER A 503 36.91 22.69 -25.73
N THR A 504 35.82 22.97 -26.43
CA THR A 504 35.56 24.33 -26.98
C THR A 504 34.15 24.56 -27.54
N ASN A 505 33.22 23.60 -27.54
CA ASN A 505 31.83 23.89 -27.92
C ASN A 505 30.85 23.22 -26.96
N ILE A 506 30.43 23.99 -25.95
CA ILE A 506 29.15 23.78 -25.27
C ILE A 506 28.09 24.16 -26.31
N PRO A 507 27.23 23.24 -26.80
CA PRO A 507 26.06 23.67 -27.55
C PRO A 507 25.17 24.42 -26.56
N ASN A 508 24.82 25.66 -26.88
CA ASN A 508 23.78 26.38 -26.16
C ASN A 508 22.54 25.47 -26.06
N LEU A 509 22.13 25.18 -24.82
CA LEU A 509 21.00 24.31 -24.48
C LEU A 509 19.67 24.81 -25.07
N GLU A 510 19.63 26.06 -25.55
CA GLU A 510 18.48 26.65 -26.25
C GLU A 510 18.27 26.10 -27.66
N SER A 511 19.27 25.48 -28.29
CA SER A 511 19.16 25.00 -29.68
C SER A 511 18.55 23.60 -29.85
N VAL A 512 18.33 22.87 -28.76
CA VAL A 512 17.62 21.57 -28.79
C VAL A 512 16.10 21.75 -28.66
N ILE A 513 15.63 22.96 -28.37
CA ILE A 513 14.21 23.33 -28.44
C ILE A 513 13.95 23.93 -29.82
N GLY A 514 13.93 23.08 -30.84
CA GLY A 514 13.76 23.48 -32.24
C GLY A 514 12.97 22.48 -33.06
N SER A 515 11.63 22.64 -33.03
CA SER A 515 10.65 22.19 -34.03
C SER A 515 10.73 20.73 -34.51
N SER A 516 10.07 19.83 -33.79
CA SER A 516 9.42 18.66 -34.41
C SER A 516 7.91 18.80 -34.29
N SER A 517 7.26 19.20 -35.38
CA SER A 517 5.82 19.11 -35.57
C SER A 517 5.43 17.62 -35.74
N HIS A 518 5.25 16.88 -34.65
CA HIS A 518 4.62 15.54 -34.65
C HIS A 518 3.62 15.43 -33.49
N SER A 519 2.39 15.08 -33.87
CA SER A 519 1.18 14.67 -33.13
C SER A 519 1.16 14.82 -31.60
N THR A 520 0.22 15.66 -31.15
CA THR A 520 -0.16 15.99 -29.77
C THR A 520 -0.90 14.89 -28.99
N GLU A 521 -0.65 13.60 -29.23
CA GLU A 521 -1.37 12.52 -28.52
C GLU A 521 -0.55 11.77 -27.45
N ASP A 522 0.79 11.76 -27.52
CA ASP A 522 1.63 10.97 -26.60
C ASP A 522 2.09 11.69 -25.33
N ASN A 523 1.94 13.02 -25.24
CA ASN A 523 2.33 13.80 -24.05
C ASN A 523 1.27 13.82 -22.94
N ILE A 524 0.07 13.27 -23.18
CA ILE A 524 -1.03 13.28 -22.19
C ILE A 524 -0.83 12.21 -21.11
N GLU A 525 0.00 11.18 -21.34
CA GLU A 525 0.32 10.16 -20.33
C GLU A 525 1.42 10.59 -19.34
N PHE A 526 2.31 11.50 -19.73
CA PHE A 526 3.40 11.97 -18.87
C PHE A 526 2.87 12.92 -17.77
N ASP A 527 1.96 13.83 -18.11
CA ASP A 527 1.38 14.77 -17.15
C ASP A 527 0.31 14.13 -16.24
N LYS A 528 -0.43 13.11 -16.73
CA LYS A 528 -1.41 12.39 -15.89
C LYS A 528 -0.78 11.49 -14.81
N ALA A 529 0.51 11.15 -14.93
CA ALA A 529 1.23 10.43 -13.89
C ALA A 529 1.61 11.33 -12.70
N ILE A 530 1.79 12.63 -12.95
CA ILE A 530 2.14 13.63 -11.93
C ILE A 530 0.89 14.08 -11.16
N ASP A 531 -0.25 14.26 -11.84
CA ASP A 531 -1.50 14.73 -11.20
C ASP A 531 -2.21 13.70 -10.31
N ASN A 532 -1.87 12.41 -10.39
CA ASN A 532 -2.50 11.35 -9.58
C ASN A 532 -1.88 11.15 -8.17
N GLY A 533 -1.09 12.11 -7.66
CA GLY A 533 -0.63 12.10 -6.27
C GLY A 533 0.28 10.93 -5.87
N LEU A 534 0.88 10.25 -6.85
CA LEU A 534 1.83 9.15 -6.65
C LEU A 534 3.30 9.62 -6.53
N PHE A 535 3.55 10.91 -6.77
CA PHE A 535 4.89 11.50 -6.74
C PHE A 535 4.91 12.77 -5.89
N GLN A 536 5.12 12.60 -4.59
CA GLN A 536 5.86 13.59 -3.81
C GLN A 536 7.11 12.87 -3.29
N LEU A 537 8.25 13.26 -3.86
CA LEU A 537 9.59 12.79 -3.47
C LEU A 537 10.01 13.40 -2.12
#